data_AF-A0A1G2CE37-F1
#
_entry.id   AF-A0A1G2CE37-F1
#
_cell.length_a   1.000
_cell.length_b   1.000
_cell.length_c   1.000
_cell.angle_alpha   90.00
_cell.angle_beta   90.00
_cell.angle_gamma   90.00
#
_symmetry.space_group_name_H-M   'P 1'
#
loop_
_entity.id
_entity.type
_entity.pdbx_description
1 polymer ?
#
loop_
_entity_poly.entity_id
_entity_poly.type
_entity_poly.pdbx_seq_one_letter_code
_entity_poly.pdbx_strand_id
1 'polypeptide(L)'
;MANIMGLNLQVPLSQIKGIPPRFLKRLEKLKILTIEDILWHFPSRYEDFSEILPISQLEPGQQTTVQGVVRDVKLKRSFRRRFVIVEARIADNSGEIKAVWFNQPYLLNTLRPGRMANFSGKVSLGEKEIYLSHPAYELIDRRLTQMGTQMDADVGADETQINADVNAYDTQNADENQRESAYKSALISETRHTARLVPI
;
A
#
# COMPACT_ATOMS: atom_id res chain seq x y z
N MET A 1 37.30 5.74 -0.30
CA MET A 1 37.00 4.67 0.67
C MET A 1 35.95 5.19 1.63
N ALA A 2 34.67 4.83 1.46
CA ALA A 2 33.62 5.24 2.36
C ALA A 2 33.70 4.37 3.63
N ASN A 3 34.00 5.01 4.75
CA ASN A 3 34.12 4.39 6.03
C ASN A 3 32.72 3.92 6.47
N ILE A 4 32.48 2.61 6.51
CA ILE A 4 31.35 2.02 7.23
C ILE A 4 31.69 2.15 8.72
N MET A 5 31.74 3.39 9.22
CA MET A 5 31.76 3.69 10.65
C MET A 5 30.42 3.18 11.19
N GLY A 6 30.48 2.35 12.24
CA GLY A 6 29.31 1.75 12.87
C GLY A 6 28.15 2.74 12.98
N LEU A 7 26.98 2.31 12.51
CA LEU A 7 25.73 3.05 12.62
C LEU A 7 25.53 3.46 14.08
N ASN A 8 25.82 4.71 14.41
CA ASN A 8 25.52 5.25 15.72
C ASN A 8 24.01 5.42 15.80
N LEU A 9 23.37 4.63 16.66
CA LEU A 9 21.92 4.57 16.78
C LEU A 9 21.31 5.89 17.28
N GLN A 10 22.13 6.74 17.91
CA GLN A 10 21.74 8.07 18.38
C GLN A 10 21.74 9.14 17.27
N VAL A 11 22.10 8.78 16.03
CA VAL A 11 22.11 9.75 14.92
C VAL A 11 20.68 10.25 14.68
N PRO A 12 20.47 11.59 14.68
CA PRO A 12 19.18 12.16 14.36
C PRO A 12 18.75 11.81 12.94
N LEU A 13 17.48 11.47 12.77
CA LEU A 13 16.91 11.12 11.46
C LEU A 13 17.02 12.25 10.43
N SER A 14 17.15 13.50 10.89
CA SER A 14 17.39 14.67 10.05
C SER A 14 18.72 14.64 9.29
N GLN A 15 19.68 13.85 9.76
CA GLN A 15 21.01 13.72 9.15
C GLN A 15 21.08 12.52 8.18
N ILE A 16 20.02 11.72 8.09
CA ILE A 16 19.98 10.53 7.24
C ILE A 16 19.56 10.95 5.82
N LYS A 17 20.46 10.69 4.88
CA LYS A 17 20.17 10.83 3.45
C LYS A 17 19.08 9.83 3.05
N GLY A 18 17.96 10.32 2.54
CA GLY A 18 16.83 9.48 2.10
C GLY A 18 15.52 9.73 2.84
N ILE A 19 15.53 10.51 3.95
CA ILE A 19 14.30 10.91 4.65
C ILE A 19 13.93 12.35 4.28
N PRO A 20 12.84 12.59 3.51
CA PRO A 20 12.42 13.94 3.17
C PRO A 20 11.93 14.71 4.42
N PRO A 21 12.12 16.06 4.49
CA PRO A 21 11.75 16.85 5.67
C PRO A 21 10.28 16.75 6.11
N ARG A 22 9.37 16.45 5.17
CA ARG A 22 7.95 16.20 5.46
C ARG A 22 7.72 14.96 6.33
N PHE A 23 8.58 13.96 6.23
CA PHE A 23 8.52 12.74 7.05
C PHE A 23 9.11 12.98 8.43
N LEU A 24 10.18 13.76 8.55
CA LEU A 24 10.77 14.13 9.85
C LEU A 24 9.73 14.77 10.79
N LYS A 25 8.94 15.73 10.29
CA LYS A 25 7.86 16.36 11.06
C LYS A 25 6.76 15.38 11.51
N ARG A 26 6.57 14.26 10.79
CA ARG A 26 5.61 13.22 11.18
C ARG A 26 6.22 12.28 12.22
N LEU A 27 7.48 11.91 12.04
CA LEU A 27 8.25 11.08 12.98
C LEU A 27 8.44 11.79 14.33
N GLU A 28 8.70 13.10 14.32
CA GLU A 28 8.75 13.94 15.53
C GLU A 28 7.44 13.89 16.33
N LYS A 29 6.27 13.90 15.66
CA LYS A 29 4.96 13.76 16.33
C LYS A 29 4.78 12.39 16.97
N LEU A 30 5.42 11.36 16.43
CA LEU A 30 5.47 10.01 16.99
C LEU A 30 6.60 9.85 18.02
N LYS A 31 7.32 10.94 18.35
CA LYS A 31 8.49 10.95 19.24
C LYS A 31 9.64 10.08 18.74
N ILE A 32 9.76 9.90 17.43
CA ILE A 32 10.83 9.15 16.77
C ILE A 32 11.83 10.16 16.22
N LEU A 33 13.01 10.26 16.84
CA LEU A 33 14.01 11.30 16.53
C LEU A 33 15.34 10.70 16.04
N THR A 34 15.64 9.47 16.42
CA THR A 34 16.91 8.78 16.17
C THR A 34 16.73 7.48 15.40
N ILE A 35 17.83 6.89 14.94
CA ILE A 35 17.83 5.55 14.32
C ILE A 35 17.34 4.50 15.32
N GLU A 36 17.77 4.62 16.58
CA GLU A 36 17.32 3.75 17.67
C GLU A 36 15.80 3.74 17.77
N ASP A 37 15.17 4.92 17.79
CA ASP A 37 13.72 5.04 17.93
C ASP A 37 12.97 4.32 16.79
N ILE A 38 13.48 4.35 15.56
CA ILE A 38 12.88 3.62 14.42
C ILE A 38 12.99 2.12 14.62
N LEU A 39 14.16 1.62 15.03
CA LEU A 39 14.39 0.19 15.20
C LEU A 39 13.50 -0.41 16.30
N TRP A 40 13.18 0.37 17.32
CA TRP A 40 12.29 -0.03 18.40
C TRP A 40 10.82 0.36 18.18
N HIS A 41 10.49 1.00 17.04
CA HIS A 41 9.12 1.33 16.69
C HIS A 41 8.45 0.17 15.96
N PHE A 42 7.98 -0.82 16.72
CA PHE A 42 7.27 -1.95 16.15
C PHE A 42 5.90 -1.54 15.59
N PRO A 43 5.47 -2.12 14.45
CA PRO A 43 4.15 -1.88 13.91
C PRO A 43 3.08 -2.35 14.91
N SER A 44 2.09 -1.49 15.16
CA SER A 44 0.99 -1.78 16.09
C SER A 44 0.00 -2.83 15.55
N ARG A 45 0.04 -3.10 14.25
CA ARG A 45 -0.76 -4.11 13.57
C ARG A 45 0.10 -4.79 12.52
N TYR A 46 0.25 -6.10 12.65
CA TYR A 46 0.80 -6.97 11.61
C TYR A 46 -0.37 -7.53 10.82
N GLU A 47 -0.40 -7.31 9.52
CA GLU A 47 -1.39 -7.95 8.63
C GLU A 47 -0.79 -9.27 8.18
N ASP A 48 -1.40 -10.37 8.64
CA ASP A 48 -0.96 -11.71 8.30
C ASP A 48 -1.61 -12.16 6.97
N PHE A 49 -0.77 -12.40 5.96
CA PHE A 49 -1.17 -12.91 4.65
C PHE A 49 -0.94 -14.43 4.53
N SER A 50 -0.60 -15.12 5.62
CA SER A 50 -0.18 -16.53 5.59
C SER A 50 -1.34 -17.51 5.36
N GLU A 51 -2.55 -17.17 5.82
CA GLU A 51 -3.73 -18.03 5.68
C GLU A 51 -4.53 -17.67 4.44
N ILE A 52 -4.13 -18.25 3.31
CA ILE A 52 -4.83 -18.10 2.02
C ILE A 52 -5.96 -19.13 1.94
N LEU A 53 -7.20 -18.67 1.84
CA LEU A 53 -8.37 -19.50 1.58
C LEU A 53 -8.84 -19.35 0.13
N PRO A 54 -9.33 -20.44 -0.49
CA PRO A 54 -9.99 -20.36 -1.78
C PRO A 54 -11.31 -19.58 -1.65
N ILE A 55 -11.67 -18.84 -2.69
CA ILE A 55 -12.86 -17.99 -2.72
C ILE A 55 -14.15 -18.77 -2.40
N SER A 56 -14.24 -20.03 -2.82
CA SER A 56 -15.42 -20.88 -2.59
C SER A 56 -15.67 -21.23 -1.11
N GLN A 57 -14.67 -21.08 -0.23
CA GLN A 57 -14.76 -21.39 1.19
C GLN A 57 -14.95 -20.13 2.05
N LEU A 58 -15.23 -18.98 1.42
CA LEU A 58 -15.36 -17.73 2.16
C LEU A 58 -16.70 -17.61 2.86
N GLU A 59 -16.66 -17.36 4.17
CA GLU A 59 -17.83 -17.13 5.01
C GLU A 59 -17.91 -15.67 5.48
N PRO A 60 -19.11 -15.06 5.55
CA PRO A 60 -19.28 -13.72 6.09
C PRO A 60 -18.79 -13.60 7.53
N GLY A 61 -18.09 -12.51 7.83
CA GLY A 61 -17.65 -12.16 9.19
C GLY A 61 -16.21 -12.54 9.50
N GLN A 62 -15.60 -13.44 8.72
CA GLN A 62 -14.23 -13.87 8.93
C GLN A 62 -13.19 -12.87 8.40
N GLN A 63 -12.03 -12.83 9.04
CA GLN A 63 -10.83 -12.18 8.53
C GLN A 63 -10.01 -13.24 7.80
N THR A 64 -9.68 -13.02 6.52
CA THR A 64 -8.97 -14.03 5.73
C THR A 64 -8.22 -13.39 4.56
N THR A 65 -7.30 -14.15 3.97
CA THR A 65 -6.56 -13.77 2.77
C THR A 65 -7.03 -14.60 1.59
N VAL A 66 -7.22 -13.97 0.44
CA VAL A 66 -7.46 -14.67 -0.83
C VAL A 66 -6.37 -14.30 -1.82
N GLN A 67 -5.95 -15.26 -2.63
CA GLN A 67 -5.04 -15.02 -3.74
C GLN A 67 -5.80 -15.14 -5.04
N GLY A 68 -5.69 -14.15 -5.92
CA GLY A 68 -6.38 -14.22 -7.19
C GLY A 68 -5.94 -13.18 -8.20
N VAL A 69 -6.43 -13.36 -9.43
CA VAL A 69 -6.20 -12.45 -10.53
C VAL A 69 -7.30 -11.39 -10.56
N VAL A 70 -6.90 -10.14 -10.66
CA VAL A 70 -7.84 -9.03 -10.87
C VAL A 70 -8.45 -9.16 -12.26
N ARG A 71 -9.77 -9.31 -12.34
CA ARG A 71 -10.53 -9.38 -13.60
C ARG A 71 -10.97 -8.03 -14.09
N ASP A 72 -11.39 -7.17 -13.18
CA ASP A 72 -11.96 -5.86 -13.50
C ASP A 72 -11.86 -4.92 -12.30
N VAL A 73 -11.72 -3.62 -12.55
CA VAL A 73 -11.74 -2.58 -11.50
C VAL A 73 -12.57 -1.39 -11.96
N LYS A 74 -13.53 -0.99 -11.11
CA LYS A 74 -14.44 0.13 -11.39
C LYS A 74 -14.39 1.18 -10.30
N LEU A 75 -14.45 2.45 -10.71
CA LEU A 75 -14.72 3.57 -9.83
C LEU A 75 -16.21 3.92 -9.90
N LYS A 76 -16.91 3.86 -8.78
CA LYS A 76 -18.28 4.38 -8.63
C LYS A 76 -18.25 5.64 -7.80
N ARG A 77 -18.88 6.70 -8.30
CA ARG A 77 -19.14 7.90 -7.50
C ARG A 77 -20.46 7.71 -6.77
N SER A 78 -20.46 7.85 -5.45
CA SER A 78 -21.72 7.84 -4.72
C SER A 78 -22.45 9.15 -5.00
N PHE A 79 -23.65 9.06 -5.58
CA PHE A 79 -24.44 10.23 -5.94
C PHE A 79 -24.99 10.95 -4.69
N ARG A 80 -25.15 10.20 -3.59
CA ARG A 80 -25.79 10.67 -2.35
C ARG A 80 -24.78 11.08 -1.27
N ARG A 81 -23.57 10.53 -1.31
CA ARG A 81 -22.50 10.84 -0.36
C ARG A 81 -21.27 11.25 -1.17
N ARG A 82 -20.61 12.36 -0.81
CA ARG A 82 -19.46 12.93 -1.55
C ARG A 82 -18.18 12.09 -1.41
N PHE A 83 -18.26 10.79 -1.70
CA PHE A 83 -17.14 9.86 -1.67
C PHE A 83 -17.15 8.94 -2.89
N VAL A 84 -15.99 8.36 -3.18
CA VAL A 84 -15.82 7.39 -4.27
C VAL A 84 -15.67 5.98 -3.72
N ILE A 85 -16.13 5.00 -4.49
CA ILE A 85 -16.02 3.58 -4.20
C ILE A 85 -15.21 2.95 -5.32
N VAL A 86 -14.16 2.21 -4.97
CA VAL A 86 -13.43 1.35 -5.90
C VAL A 86 -13.87 -0.07 -5.66
N GLU A 87 -14.31 -0.74 -6.73
CA GLU A 87 -14.68 -2.16 -6.72
C GLU A 87 -13.73 -2.91 -7.64
N ALA A 88 -13.02 -3.91 -7.12
CA ALA A 88 -12.25 -4.86 -7.92
C ALA A 88 -12.94 -6.24 -7.90
N ARG A 89 -12.99 -6.91 -9.05
CA ARG A 89 -13.35 -8.33 -9.14
C ARG A 89 -12.09 -9.16 -9.16
N ILE A 90 -12.00 -10.10 -8.23
CA ILE A 90 -10.85 -10.98 -8.03
C ILE A 90 -11.35 -12.40 -8.28
N ALA A 91 -10.63 -13.13 -9.13
CA ALA A 91 -10.97 -14.52 -9.44
C ALA A 91 -9.79 -15.43 -9.14
N ASP A 92 -10.09 -16.58 -8.56
CA ASP A 92 -9.17 -17.71 -8.40
C ASP A 92 -9.73 -18.93 -9.17
N ASN A 93 -9.19 -20.12 -8.90
CA ASN A 93 -9.66 -21.35 -9.54
C ASN A 93 -11.03 -21.84 -9.00
N SER A 94 -11.47 -21.31 -7.86
CA SER A 94 -12.65 -21.76 -7.14
C SER A 94 -13.87 -20.85 -7.31
N GLY A 95 -13.66 -19.57 -7.64
CA GLY A 95 -14.73 -18.61 -7.84
C GLY A 95 -14.26 -17.18 -8.08
N GLU A 96 -15.20 -16.25 -7.94
CA GLU A 96 -14.98 -14.81 -8.05
C GLU A 96 -15.55 -14.09 -6.82
N ILE A 97 -14.81 -13.13 -6.29
CA ILE A 97 -15.25 -12.26 -5.20
C ILE A 97 -14.98 -10.80 -5.53
N LYS A 98 -15.78 -9.91 -4.94
CA LYS A 98 -15.56 -8.47 -5.00
C LYS A 98 -14.71 -8.00 -3.82
N ALA A 99 -13.75 -7.12 -4.08
CA ALA A 99 -13.10 -6.30 -3.06
C ALA A 99 -13.52 -4.84 -3.21
N VAL A 100 -13.79 -4.17 -2.09
CA VAL A 100 -14.37 -2.82 -2.05
C VAL A 100 -13.55 -1.90 -1.17
N TRP A 101 -13.16 -0.75 -1.72
CA TRP A 101 -12.48 0.33 -1.00
C TRP A 101 -13.23 1.64 -1.15
N PHE A 102 -13.22 2.46 -0.10
CA PHE A 102 -13.83 3.77 -0.11
C PHE A 102 -12.74 4.84 -0.13
N ASN A 103 -12.89 5.85 -0.99
CA ASN A 103 -11.96 6.97 -1.13
C ASN A 103 -10.51 6.59 -1.49
N GLN A 104 -10.32 5.49 -2.23
CA GLN A 104 -9.00 5.04 -2.66
C GLN A 104 -8.88 4.93 -4.19
N PRO A 105 -9.06 6.02 -4.96
CA PRO A 105 -9.07 5.99 -6.42
C PRO A 105 -7.74 5.58 -7.05
N TYR A 106 -6.61 5.73 -6.33
CA TYR A 106 -5.28 5.32 -6.80
C TYR A 106 -5.20 3.83 -7.15
N LEU A 107 -6.07 3.00 -6.54
CA LEU A 107 -6.14 1.56 -6.77
C LEU A 107 -6.50 1.19 -8.21
N LEU A 108 -7.15 2.08 -8.97
CA LEU A 108 -7.42 1.82 -10.40
C LEU A 108 -6.12 1.66 -11.20
N ASN A 109 -5.07 2.39 -10.83
CA ASN A 109 -3.78 2.33 -11.51
C ASN A 109 -2.93 1.17 -11.03
N THR A 110 -3.09 0.76 -9.76
CA THR A 110 -2.31 -0.30 -9.13
C THR A 110 -2.86 -1.70 -9.41
N LEU A 111 -4.17 -1.91 -9.26
CA LEU A 111 -4.86 -3.19 -9.41
C LEU A 111 -5.38 -3.39 -10.84
N ARG A 112 -4.51 -3.25 -11.84
CA ARG A 112 -4.95 -3.41 -13.24
C ARG A 112 -5.41 -4.84 -13.52
N PRO A 113 -6.40 -5.05 -14.42
CA PRO A 113 -6.79 -6.38 -14.87
C PRO A 113 -5.60 -7.23 -15.31
N GLY A 114 -5.60 -8.51 -14.94
CA GLY A 114 -4.54 -9.48 -15.25
C GLY A 114 -3.42 -9.55 -14.20
N ARG A 115 -3.39 -8.67 -13.20
CA ARG A 115 -2.43 -8.75 -12.09
C ARG A 115 -2.86 -9.80 -11.06
N MET A 116 -1.90 -10.56 -10.56
CA MET A 116 -2.06 -11.47 -9.44
C MET A 116 -1.74 -10.73 -8.14
N ALA A 117 -2.57 -10.90 -7.12
CA ALA A 117 -2.34 -10.31 -5.81
C ALA A 117 -2.97 -11.14 -4.69
N ASN A 118 -2.39 -11.02 -3.49
CA ASN A 118 -3.03 -11.42 -2.25
C ASN A 118 -3.92 -10.27 -1.77
N PHE A 119 -5.10 -10.59 -1.24
CA PHE A 119 -6.04 -9.65 -0.66
C PHE A 119 -6.44 -10.14 0.73
N SER A 120 -6.01 -9.44 1.77
CA SER A 120 -6.33 -9.78 3.16
C SER A 120 -7.34 -8.80 3.74
N GLY A 121 -8.45 -9.31 4.25
CA GLY A 121 -9.49 -8.44 4.76
C GLY A 121 -10.66 -9.18 5.37
N LYS A 122 -11.63 -8.41 5.86
CA LYS A 122 -12.86 -8.95 6.41
C LYS A 122 -13.86 -9.25 5.30
N VAL A 123 -14.34 -10.50 5.25
CA VAL A 123 -15.47 -10.89 4.41
C VAL A 123 -16.74 -10.28 5.00
N SER A 124 -17.42 -9.47 4.20
CA SER A 124 -18.64 -8.74 4.58
C SER A 124 -19.78 -9.15 3.67
N LEU A 125 -21.00 -9.14 4.22
CA LEU A 125 -22.20 -9.43 3.44
C LEU A 125 -22.72 -8.15 2.80
N GLY A 126 -22.81 -8.12 1.47
CA GLY A 126 -23.51 -7.08 0.71
C GLY A 126 -24.97 -7.45 0.47
N GLU A 127 -25.70 -6.61 -0.26
CA GLU A 127 -27.12 -6.87 -0.58
C GLU A 127 -27.35 -8.13 -1.42
N LYS A 128 -26.36 -8.55 -2.24
CA LYS A 128 -26.50 -9.66 -3.21
C LYS A 128 -25.39 -10.69 -3.13
N GLU A 129 -24.22 -10.31 -2.67
CA GLU A 129 -23.01 -11.14 -2.68
C GLU A 129 -22.11 -10.76 -1.49
N ILE A 130 -21.25 -11.68 -1.09
CA ILE A 130 -20.17 -11.40 -0.14
C ILE A 130 -19.06 -10.60 -0.83
N TYR A 131 -18.35 -9.80 -0.07
CA TYR A 131 -17.24 -8.99 -0.57
C TYR A 131 -16.18 -8.79 0.51
N LEU A 132 -14.94 -8.54 0.11
CA LEU A 132 -13.87 -8.11 1.01
C LEU A 132 -13.99 -6.60 1.24
N SER A 133 -14.14 -6.20 2.50
CA SER A 133 -14.25 -4.78 2.89
C SER A 133 -12.88 -4.22 3.26
N HIS A 134 -12.45 -3.19 2.55
CA HIS A 134 -11.14 -2.55 2.70
C HIS A 134 -9.97 -3.53 2.85
N PRO A 135 -9.84 -4.54 1.97
CA PRO A 135 -8.74 -5.48 2.12
C PRO A 135 -7.41 -4.77 1.85
N ALA A 136 -6.41 -5.12 2.65
CA ALA A 136 -5.03 -4.89 2.29
C ALA A 136 -4.68 -5.76 1.08
N TYR A 137 -3.72 -5.32 0.28
CA TYR A 137 -3.32 -6.06 -0.92
C TYR A 137 -1.80 -6.09 -1.06
N GLU A 138 -1.31 -7.19 -1.63
CA GLU A 138 0.09 -7.39 -1.97
C GLU A 138 0.16 -7.89 -3.41
N LEU A 139 0.82 -7.15 -4.30
CA LEU A 139 1.01 -7.58 -5.68
C LEU A 139 2.05 -8.71 -5.70
N ILE A 140 1.71 -9.82 -6.36
CA ILE A 140 2.64 -10.92 -6.54
C ILE A 140 3.42 -10.65 -7.83
N ASP A 141 4.66 -10.20 -7.70
CA ASP A 141 5.54 -10.02 -8.84
C ASP A 141 6.04 -11.38 -9.33
N ARG A 142 5.88 -11.65 -10.62
CA ARG A 142 6.12 -12.96 -11.22
C ARG A 142 7.61 -13.35 -11.23
N ARG A 143 8.51 -12.38 -11.00
CA ARG A 143 9.96 -12.61 -10.93
C ARG A 143 10.40 -13.38 -9.69
N LEU A 144 9.75 -13.21 -8.55
CA LEU A 144 10.16 -13.86 -7.29
C LEU A 144 9.81 -15.35 -7.25
N THR A 145 8.73 -15.76 -7.93
CA THR A 145 8.31 -17.16 -7.99
C THR A 145 9.28 -18.04 -8.78
N GLN A 146 10.07 -17.46 -9.69
CA GLN A 146 11.10 -18.19 -10.44
C GLN A 146 12.42 -18.32 -9.66
N MET A 147 12.69 -17.42 -8.71
CA MET A 147 13.92 -17.43 -7.89
C MET A 147 13.96 -18.57 -6.85
N GLY A 148 12.83 -19.18 -6.51
CA GLY A 148 12.76 -20.30 -5.56
C GLY A 148 13.07 -21.68 -6.16
N THR A 149 13.22 -21.81 -7.47
CA THR A 149 13.39 -23.12 -8.15
C THR A 149 14.75 -23.29 -8.84
N GLN A 150 15.55 -22.23 -8.95
CA GLN A 150 16.90 -22.31 -9.55
C GLN A 150 17.88 -21.46 -8.73
N MET A 151 18.10 -21.83 -7.46
CA MET A 151 19.40 -21.59 -6.86
C MET A 151 20.27 -22.78 -7.28
N ASP A 152 21.06 -22.58 -8.33
CA ASP A 152 22.39 -23.16 -8.54
C ASP A 152 22.89 -22.69 -9.93
N ALA A 153 23.84 -21.77 -9.91
CA ALA A 153 24.58 -21.16 -11.03
C ALA A 153 24.04 -19.81 -11.57
N ASP A 154 24.92 -18.81 -11.49
CA ASP A 154 24.92 -17.53 -12.24
C ASP A 154 24.21 -16.31 -11.58
N VAL A 155 24.76 -15.84 -10.45
CA VAL A 155 24.46 -14.52 -9.88
C VAL A 155 25.62 -13.57 -10.19
N GLY A 156 25.46 -12.70 -11.18
CA GLY A 156 26.49 -11.71 -11.52
C GLY A 156 26.11 -10.49 -12.36
N ALA A 157 24.91 -10.43 -12.98
CA ALA A 157 24.66 -9.41 -14.01
C ALA A 157 23.41 -8.51 -13.81
N ASP A 158 22.47 -8.83 -12.90
CA ASP A 158 21.12 -8.22 -12.95
C ASP A 158 20.82 -7.15 -11.87
N GLU A 159 21.64 -7.05 -10.80
CA GLU A 159 21.45 -6.04 -9.74
C GLU A 159 21.67 -4.59 -10.23
N THR A 160 22.35 -4.41 -11.36
CA THR A 160 22.66 -3.09 -11.92
C THR A 160 21.48 -2.51 -12.71
N GLN A 161 20.62 -3.35 -13.30
CA GLN A 161 19.53 -2.90 -14.17
C GLN A 161 18.28 -2.48 -13.37
N ILE A 162 17.98 -3.17 -12.27
CA ILE A 162 16.82 -2.85 -11.40
C ILE A 162 16.95 -1.44 -10.80
N ASN A 163 18.16 -1.07 -10.36
CA ASN A 163 18.41 0.27 -9.81
C ASN A 163 18.35 1.37 -10.89
N ALA A 164 18.63 1.06 -12.15
CA ALA A 164 18.52 2.00 -13.25
C ALA A 164 17.05 2.29 -13.60
N ASP A 165 16.21 1.26 -13.64
CA ASP A 165 14.80 1.39 -14.02
C ASP A 165 13.95 2.09 -12.96
N VAL A 166 14.24 1.84 -11.66
CA VAL A 166 13.57 2.53 -10.54
C VAL A 166 13.91 4.02 -10.53
N ASN A 167 15.19 4.37 -10.76
CA ASN A 167 15.62 5.77 -10.84
C ASN A 167 15.08 6.48 -12.10
N ALA A 168 14.93 5.78 -13.22
CA ALA A 168 14.33 6.33 -14.44
C ALA A 168 12.83 6.66 -14.24
N TYR A 169 12.10 5.83 -13.48
CA TYR A 169 10.69 6.05 -13.17
C TYR A 169 10.46 7.25 -12.24
N ASP A 170 11.33 7.42 -11.23
CA ASP A 170 11.27 8.56 -10.31
C ASP A 170 11.67 9.87 -10.99
N THR A 171 12.61 9.83 -11.94
CA THR A 171 13.06 11.01 -12.68
C THR A 171 11.99 11.53 -13.65
N GLN A 172 11.17 10.63 -14.23
CA GLN A 172 10.13 11.00 -15.20
C GLN A 172 8.82 11.49 -14.56
N ASN A 173 8.56 11.16 -13.29
CA ASN A 173 7.28 11.49 -12.62
C ASN A 173 7.44 12.54 -11.49
N ALA A 174 8.56 13.27 -11.47
CA ALA A 174 8.87 14.25 -10.45
C ALA A 174 7.85 15.41 -10.36
N ASP A 175 7.29 15.84 -11.50
CA ASP A 175 6.30 16.93 -11.57
C ASP A 175 4.89 16.49 -11.10
N GLU A 176 4.52 15.23 -11.34
CA GLU A 176 3.21 14.69 -10.94
C GLU A 176 3.15 14.47 -9.41
N ASN A 177 4.26 14.00 -8.82
CA ASN A 177 4.41 13.87 -7.38
C ASN A 177 4.41 15.23 -6.64
N GLN A 178 4.89 16.30 -7.27
CA GLN A 178 4.81 17.65 -6.72
C GLN A 178 3.37 18.21 -6.76
N ARG A 179 2.62 17.95 -7.84
CA ARG A 179 1.21 18.35 -7.97
C ARG A 179 0.30 17.61 -6.99
N GLU A 180 0.53 16.32 -6.77
CA GLU A 180 -0.19 15.55 -5.74
C GLU A 180 0.10 16.05 -4.32
N SER A 181 1.35 16.44 -4.04
CA SER A 181 1.72 17.00 -2.74
C SER A 181 1.09 18.37 -2.50
N ALA A 182 0.95 19.21 -3.54
CA ALA A 182 0.26 20.49 -3.48
C ALA A 182 -1.25 20.31 -3.25
N TYR A 183 -1.89 19.38 -3.96
CA TYR A 183 -3.33 19.07 -3.79
C TYR A 183 -3.64 18.53 -2.39
N LYS A 184 -2.82 17.61 -1.87
CA LYS A 184 -2.95 17.07 -0.51
C LYS A 184 -2.71 18.15 0.56
N SER A 185 -1.87 19.16 0.30
CA SER A 185 -1.67 20.29 1.21
C SER A 185 -2.84 21.28 1.22
N ALA A 186 -3.49 21.51 0.08
CA ALA A 186 -4.64 22.42 -0.04
C ALA A 186 -5.90 21.90 0.68
N LEU A 187 -6.16 20.59 0.61
CA LEU A 187 -7.27 19.96 1.35
C LEU A 187 -7.10 20.04 2.87
N ILE A 188 -5.86 20.03 3.36
CA ILE A 188 -5.55 20.11 4.79
C ILE A 188 -5.71 21.55 5.32
N SER A 189 -5.53 22.58 4.47
CA SER A 189 -5.78 23.97 4.85
C SER A 189 -7.27 24.34 4.90
N GLU A 190 -8.12 23.79 4.01
CA GLU A 190 -9.56 24.08 4.03
C GLU A 190 -10.30 23.45 5.22
N THR A 191 -9.77 22.34 5.76
CA THR A 191 -10.37 21.64 6.91
C THR A 191 -10.15 22.36 8.25
N ARG A 192 -9.31 23.42 8.30
CA ARG A 192 -9.06 24.20 9.53
C ARG A 192 -10.00 25.37 9.73
N HIS A 193 -10.81 25.74 8.74
CA HIS A 193 -11.65 26.96 8.84
C HIS A 193 -13.09 26.73 9.30
N THR A 194 -13.57 25.48 9.36
CA THR A 194 -14.96 25.16 9.77
C THR A 194 -15.08 24.59 11.19
N ALA A 195 -13.99 24.52 11.95
CA ALA A 195 -13.97 23.93 13.30
C ALA A 195 -13.90 24.98 14.44
N ARG A 196 -14.40 26.19 14.21
CA ARG A 196 -14.63 27.20 15.25
C ARG A 196 -16.05 27.72 15.06
N LEU A 197 -16.91 27.47 16.06
CA LEU A 197 -18.27 27.97 16.32
C LEU A 197 -19.32 26.86 16.44
N VAL A 198 -19.36 26.23 17.62
CA VAL A 198 -20.61 25.83 18.29
C VAL A 198 -20.37 26.01 19.81
N PRO A 199 -21.05 26.93 20.50
CA PRO A 199 -21.02 27.00 21.96
C PRO A 199 -22.07 26.05 22.58
N ILE A 200 -21.82 25.66 23.82
CA ILE A 200 -22.67 24.82 24.70
C ILE A 200 -24.01 25.51 24.97
#